data_AF-A0A9X3GEW0-F1
#
_entry.id   AF-A0A9X3GEW0-F1
#
_cell.length_a   1.000
_cell.length_b   1.000
_cell.length_c   1.000
_cell.angle_alpha   90.00
_cell.angle_beta   90.00
_cell.angle_gamma   90.00
#
_symmetry.space_group_name_H-M   'P 1'
#
loop_
_entity.id
_entity.type
_entity.pdbx_description
1 polymer ?
#
loop_
_entity_poly.entity_id
_entity_poly.type
_entity_poly.pdbx_seq_one_letter_code
_entity_poly.pdbx_strand_id
1 'polypeptide(L)'
;MTQDASPRLHLVTGNAVEPLVEDAPPAGRRHAEPENAVFADLLRRAETLDARVAAETTARPLHPAGLAAVGAALTVLLALLGRQPWELPTRAGGSVTDVPQSLVTFLVLATALCVWAAGRLTRPAATLRSATAVQTWWALLGGSAVVSLAATVSLASFAGVAGPGDVVARCAVIAVPAVLAGFVARHDGRAARVRLALGTGLVTVPLCGLGWALLSSSARSTAGLADVLAVTGIAAAAPLALAVAFVAADRRHRSR
;
A
#
# COMPACT_ATOMS: atom_id res chain seq x y z
N MET A 1 39.75 -23.17 -10.70
CA MET A 1 39.85 -22.90 -9.25
C MET A 1 38.49 -22.41 -8.79
N THR A 2 37.69 -23.31 -8.23
CA THR A 2 36.29 -23.11 -7.84
C THR A 2 36.19 -23.40 -6.34
N GLN A 3 35.79 -22.41 -5.55
CA GLN A 3 35.60 -22.54 -4.11
C GLN A 3 34.11 -22.40 -3.81
N ASP A 4 33.43 -23.54 -3.82
CA ASP A 4 32.08 -23.71 -3.30
C ASP A 4 32.11 -23.63 -1.77
N ALA A 5 31.54 -22.55 -1.21
CA ALA A 5 31.23 -22.47 0.21
C ALA A 5 29.71 -22.53 0.37
N SER A 6 29.19 -23.76 0.47
CA SER A 6 27.79 -24.04 0.75
C SER A 6 27.55 -23.92 2.27
N PRO A 7 26.70 -23.02 2.78
CA PRO A 7 26.42 -22.93 4.21
C PRO A 7 25.57 -24.12 4.64
N ARG A 8 26.19 -25.04 5.40
CA ARG A 8 25.51 -26.14 6.09
C ARG A 8 24.56 -25.54 7.14
N LEU A 9 23.26 -25.61 6.88
CA LEU A 9 22.22 -25.50 7.89
C LEU A 9 22.38 -26.65 8.88
N HIS A 10 22.80 -26.34 10.11
CA HIS A 10 22.72 -27.26 11.23
C HIS A 10 21.24 -27.38 11.64
N LEU A 11 20.58 -28.44 11.14
CA LEU A 11 19.29 -28.87 11.66
C LEU A 11 19.55 -29.49 13.04
N VAL A 12 19.29 -28.73 14.11
CA VAL A 12 19.30 -29.24 15.48
C VAL A 12 18.02 -30.07 15.69
N THR A 13 18.03 -31.32 15.22
CA THR A 13 17.05 -32.35 15.62
C THR A 13 17.65 -33.13 16.77
N GLY A 14 17.54 -32.59 17.98
CA GLY A 14 18.19 -33.15 19.16
C GLY A 14 17.37 -32.98 20.43
N ASN A 15 16.07 -33.29 20.39
CA ASN A 15 15.28 -33.57 21.59
C ASN A 15 14.75 -35.00 21.48
N ALA A 16 15.65 -35.98 21.46
CA ALA A 16 15.29 -37.35 21.77
C ALA A 16 15.16 -37.44 23.29
N VAL A 17 13.92 -37.49 23.78
CA VAL A 17 13.63 -37.79 25.18
C VAL A 17 13.71 -39.31 25.32
N GLU A 18 14.74 -39.77 26.03
CA GLU A 18 14.90 -41.18 26.38
C GLU A 18 13.75 -41.59 27.33
N PRO A 19 13.01 -42.69 27.07
CA PRO A 19 11.96 -43.13 27.95
C PRO A 19 12.56 -43.62 29.28
N LEU A 20 12.26 -42.92 30.38
CA LEU A 20 12.61 -43.38 31.72
C LEU A 20 11.87 -44.70 31.99
N VAL A 21 12.63 -45.78 32.16
CA VAL A 21 12.12 -47.09 32.59
C VAL A 21 11.71 -46.97 34.06
N GLU A 22 10.41 -47.07 34.30
CA GLU A 22 9.74 -46.86 35.58
C GLU A 22 9.48 -48.21 36.27
N ASP A 23 10.48 -48.72 37.00
CA ASP A 23 10.32 -49.88 37.90
C ASP A 23 10.63 -49.44 39.34
N ALA A 24 9.64 -48.90 40.05
CA ALA A 24 9.69 -48.74 41.51
C ALA A 24 8.28 -48.70 42.14
N PRO A 25 8.10 -49.30 43.35
CA PRO A 25 6.82 -49.81 43.85
C PRO A 25 5.86 -48.75 44.44
N PRO A 26 4.58 -49.11 44.65
CA PRO A 26 3.51 -48.18 45.02
C PRO A 26 3.40 -48.07 46.53
N ALA A 27 3.80 -46.94 47.13
CA ALA A 27 3.38 -46.61 48.49
C ALA A 27 3.58 -45.12 48.80
N GLY A 28 2.49 -44.37 48.67
CA GLY A 28 2.41 -43.03 49.23
C GLY A 28 1.41 -42.20 48.46
N ARG A 29 0.20 -42.06 49.02
CA ARG A 29 -0.72 -40.96 48.66
C ARG A 29 -0.02 -39.63 48.94
N ARG A 30 0.85 -39.19 48.03
CA ARG A 30 1.23 -37.79 47.93
C ARG A 30 0.05 -37.11 47.25
N HIS A 31 -0.54 -36.17 47.98
CA HIS A 31 -1.53 -35.26 47.44
C HIS A 31 -1.05 -34.79 46.07
N ALA A 32 -1.88 -35.00 45.05
CA ALA A 32 -1.69 -34.40 43.74
C ALA A 32 -1.79 -32.88 43.91
N GLU A 33 -0.70 -32.26 44.35
CA GLU A 33 -0.53 -30.83 44.22
C GLU A 33 -0.64 -30.51 42.73
N PRO A 34 -1.41 -29.49 42.35
CA PRO A 34 -1.65 -29.15 40.97
C PRO A 34 -0.35 -28.58 40.38
N GLU A 35 0.53 -29.45 39.91
CA GLU A 35 1.78 -29.13 39.20
C GLU A 35 1.52 -28.23 37.97
N ASN A 36 0.26 -28.18 37.53
CA ASN A 36 -0.24 -27.32 36.45
C ASN A 36 -0.66 -25.91 36.86
N ALA A 37 -0.71 -25.55 38.15
CA ALA A 37 -1.15 -24.22 38.58
C ALA A 37 -0.13 -23.13 38.21
N VAL A 38 1.16 -23.41 38.42
CA VAL A 38 2.25 -22.47 38.08
C VAL A 38 2.36 -22.31 36.56
N PHE A 39 2.29 -23.41 35.81
CA PHE A 39 2.35 -23.37 34.36
C PHE A 39 1.14 -22.64 33.74
N ALA A 40 -0.07 -22.87 34.26
CA ALA A 40 -1.27 -22.13 33.84
C ALA A 40 -1.17 -20.63 34.14
N ASP A 41 -0.60 -20.24 35.28
CA ASP A 41 -0.35 -18.83 35.61
C ASP A 41 0.68 -18.20 34.66
N LEU A 42 1.77 -18.91 34.34
CA LEU A 42 2.78 -18.44 33.39
C LEU A 42 2.20 -18.29 31.97
N LEU A 43 1.38 -19.24 31.50
CA LEU A 43 0.68 -19.12 30.22
C LEU A 43 -0.25 -17.91 30.20
N ARG A 44 -1.04 -17.71 31.26
CA ARG A 44 -1.95 -16.56 31.37
C ARG A 44 -1.17 -15.23 31.42
N ARG A 45 0.01 -15.20 32.07
CA ARG A 45 0.92 -14.04 32.06
C ARG A 45 1.52 -13.80 30.68
N ALA A 46 1.89 -14.85 29.95
CA ALA A 46 2.40 -14.74 28.59
C ALA A 46 1.32 -14.19 27.64
N GLU A 47 0.10 -14.72 27.69
CA GLU A 47 -1.04 -14.22 26.89
C GLU A 47 -1.37 -12.75 27.21
N THR A 48 -1.30 -12.35 28.48
CA THR A 48 -1.54 -10.95 28.87
C THR A 48 -0.40 -10.02 28.45
N LEU A 49 0.85 -10.48 28.46
CA LEU A 49 1.99 -9.75 27.90
C LEU A 49 1.86 -9.60 26.38
N ASP A 50 1.52 -10.67 25.66
CA ASP A 50 1.27 -10.62 24.21
C ASP A 50 0.09 -9.70 23.88
N ALA A 51 -0.99 -9.73 24.67
CA ALA A 51 -2.11 -8.82 24.50
C ALA A 51 -1.71 -7.35 24.75
N ARG A 52 -0.82 -7.08 25.73
CA ARG A 52 -0.29 -5.74 26.01
C ARG A 52 0.66 -5.26 24.93
N VAL A 53 1.59 -6.11 24.49
CA VAL A 53 2.50 -5.79 23.39
C VAL A 53 1.71 -5.58 22.11
N ALA A 54 0.69 -6.39 21.83
CA ALA A 54 -0.23 -6.18 20.72
C ALA A 54 -1.01 -4.86 20.86
N ALA A 55 -1.44 -4.49 22.06
CA ALA A 55 -2.12 -3.22 22.32
C ALA A 55 -1.20 -1.99 22.20
N GLU A 56 0.05 -2.09 22.64
CA GLU A 56 1.05 -1.02 22.52
C GLU A 56 1.56 -0.90 21.07
N THR A 57 1.67 -2.03 20.36
CA THR A 57 2.01 -2.05 18.93
C THR A 57 0.81 -1.82 18.00
N THR A 58 -0.42 -1.78 18.52
CA THR A 58 -1.56 -1.25 17.74
C THR A 58 -1.35 0.25 17.51
N ALA A 59 -0.59 0.54 16.45
CA ALA A 59 -0.32 1.91 16.03
C ALA A 59 -1.63 2.67 15.95
N ARG A 60 -1.68 3.79 16.66
CA ARG A 60 -2.83 4.69 16.65
C ARG A 60 -3.24 4.92 15.19
N PRO A 61 -4.54 4.83 14.89
CA PRO A 61 -5.02 5.05 13.53
C PRO A 61 -4.56 6.44 13.10
N LEU A 62 -3.71 6.47 12.06
CA LEU A 62 -3.21 7.72 11.50
C LEU A 62 -4.39 8.58 11.09
N HIS A 63 -4.38 9.83 11.58
CA HIS A 63 -5.37 10.82 11.20
C HIS A 63 -5.36 10.98 9.66
N PRO A 64 -6.49 11.23 8.99
CA PRO A 64 -6.55 11.41 7.53
C PRO A 64 -5.58 12.48 7.02
N ALA A 65 -5.30 13.50 7.84
CA ALA A 65 -4.27 14.50 7.54
C ALA A 65 -2.86 13.90 7.38
N GLY A 66 -2.52 12.89 8.18
CA GLY A 66 -1.25 12.16 8.05
C GLY A 66 -1.15 11.38 6.74
N LEU A 67 -2.25 10.77 6.29
CA LEU A 67 -2.29 10.10 4.97
C LEU A 67 -2.08 11.10 3.84
N ALA A 68 -2.77 12.25 3.90
CA ALA A 68 -2.62 13.31 2.91
C ALA A 68 -1.18 13.87 2.89
N ALA A 69 -0.57 14.07 4.06
CA ALA A 69 0.80 14.54 4.18
C ALA A 69 1.81 13.55 3.60
N VAL A 70 1.68 12.24 3.89
CA VAL A 70 2.54 11.21 3.29
C VAL A 70 2.33 11.14 1.78
N GLY A 71 1.08 11.24 1.31
CA GLY A 71 0.78 11.31 -0.12
C GLY A 71 1.46 12.49 -0.80
N ALA A 72 1.35 13.69 -0.23
CA ALA A 72 2.01 14.89 -0.73
C ALA A 72 3.54 14.74 -0.75
N ALA A 73 4.13 14.20 0.32
CA ALA A 73 5.57 13.95 0.39
C ALA A 73 6.03 12.94 -0.68
N LEU A 74 5.30 11.84 -0.88
CA LEU A 74 5.56 10.88 -1.95
C LEU A 74 5.43 11.52 -3.34
N THR A 75 4.41 12.35 -3.57
CA THR A 75 4.24 13.08 -4.83
C THR A 75 5.43 14.00 -5.11
N VAL A 76 5.86 14.79 -4.12
CA VAL A 76 7.03 15.68 -4.28
C VAL A 76 8.30 14.87 -4.54
N LEU A 77 8.54 13.81 -3.76
CA LEU A 77 9.71 12.95 -3.91
C LEU A 77 9.76 12.31 -5.31
N LEU A 78 8.66 11.70 -5.76
CA LEU A 78 8.59 11.07 -7.08
C LEU A 78 8.66 12.11 -8.21
N ALA A 79 8.10 13.31 -8.03
CA ALA A 79 8.25 14.38 -9.01
C ALA A 79 9.72 14.83 -9.15
N LEU A 80 10.46 14.94 -8.05
CA LEU A 80 11.89 15.25 -8.07
C LEU A 80 12.71 14.14 -8.75
N LEU A 81 12.39 12.88 -8.45
CA LEU A 81 13.04 11.72 -9.09
C LEU A 81 12.68 11.60 -10.57
N GLY A 82 11.44 11.86 -10.97
CA GLY A 82 11.01 11.84 -12.37
C GLY A 82 11.65 12.92 -13.24
N ARG A 83 12.15 14.00 -12.63
CA ARG A 83 12.87 15.08 -13.31
C ARG A 83 14.35 14.78 -13.57
N GLN A 84 14.88 13.67 -13.07
CA GLN A 84 16.23 13.23 -13.43
C GLN A 84 16.31 12.97 -14.95
N PRO A 85 17.51 13.02 -15.55
CA PRO A 85 17.70 12.84 -16.99
C PRO A 85 17.50 11.37 -17.40
N TRP A 86 16.27 10.89 -17.30
CA TRP A 86 15.86 9.56 -17.75
C TRP A 86 15.85 9.50 -19.26
N GLU A 87 16.27 8.37 -19.81
CA GLU A 87 15.92 8.02 -21.18
C GLU A 87 14.40 7.83 -21.26
N LEU A 88 13.76 8.58 -22.15
CA LEU A 88 12.30 8.58 -22.30
C LEU A 88 11.88 7.62 -23.43
N PRO A 89 10.75 6.93 -23.28
CA PRO A 89 10.26 6.03 -24.31
C PRO A 89 9.82 6.81 -25.56
N THR A 90 10.01 6.20 -26.73
CA THR A 90 9.57 6.76 -28.00
C THR A 90 8.24 6.16 -28.44
N ARG A 91 7.54 6.83 -29.37
CA ARG A 91 6.36 6.25 -30.03
C ARG A 91 6.64 5.98 -31.49
N ALA A 92 6.32 4.76 -31.92
CA ALA A 92 6.28 4.37 -33.32
C ALA A 92 4.90 3.80 -33.64
N GLY A 93 4.22 4.36 -34.66
CA GLY A 93 2.93 3.87 -35.12
C GLY A 93 1.80 3.89 -34.07
N GLY A 94 1.86 4.81 -33.10
CA GLY A 94 0.89 4.91 -32.00
C GLY A 94 1.15 3.97 -30.82
N SER A 95 2.10 3.04 -30.95
CA SER A 95 2.58 2.19 -29.86
C SER A 95 3.75 2.85 -29.13
N VAL A 96 3.87 2.58 -27.82
CA VAL A 96 5.07 2.95 -27.05
C VAL A 96 6.12 1.88 -27.30
N THR A 97 7.23 2.26 -27.92
CA THR A 97 8.36 1.37 -28.20
C THR A 97 9.56 1.80 -27.38
N ASP A 98 10.55 0.89 -27.26
CA ASP A 98 11.87 1.21 -26.72
C ASP A 98 11.84 1.80 -25.31
N VAL A 99 10.99 1.25 -24.43
CA VAL A 99 10.94 1.70 -23.03
C VAL A 99 12.23 1.25 -22.32
N PRO A 100 13.09 2.18 -21.86
CA PRO A 100 14.35 1.82 -21.24
C PRO A 100 14.13 0.98 -19.99
N GLN A 101 14.88 -0.11 -19.83
CA GLN A 101 14.71 -1.05 -18.70
C GLN A 101 14.91 -0.35 -17.34
N SER A 102 15.79 0.64 -17.28
CA SER A 102 16.02 1.48 -16.10
C SER A 102 14.76 2.25 -15.69
N LEU A 103 14.06 2.86 -16.66
CA LEU A 103 12.81 3.57 -16.44
C LEU A 103 11.70 2.61 -16.00
N VAL A 104 11.56 1.45 -16.66
CA VAL A 104 10.57 0.43 -16.26
C VAL A 104 10.81 -0.01 -14.82
N THR A 105 12.05 -0.31 -14.46
CA THR A 105 12.42 -0.75 -13.11
C THR A 105 12.10 0.32 -12.08
N PHE A 106 12.46 1.58 -12.37
CA PHE A 106 12.14 2.72 -11.51
C PHE A 106 10.63 2.89 -11.32
N LEU A 107 9.84 2.84 -12.39
CA LEU A 107 8.39 2.98 -12.33
C LEU A 107 7.73 1.84 -11.55
N VAL A 108 8.21 0.60 -11.71
CA VAL A 108 7.74 -0.56 -10.94
C VAL A 108 8.07 -0.39 -9.46
N LEU A 109 9.28 0.05 -9.11
CA LEU A 109 9.68 0.31 -7.72
C LEU A 109 8.86 1.44 -7.10
N ALA A 110 8.64 2.54 -7.83
CA ALA A 110 7.79 3.65 -7.37
C ALA A 110 6.35 3.18 -7.13
N THR A 111 5.80 2.37 -8.05
CA THR A 111 4.46 1.78 -7.91
C THR A 111 4.40 0.85 -6.70
N ALA A 112 5.38 -0.03 -6.53
CA ALA A 112 5.45 -0.94 -5.39
C ALA A 112 5.56 -0.19 -4.06
N LEU A 113 6.36 0.88 -4.00
CA LEU A 113 6.49 1.75 -2.83
C LEU A 113 5.15 2.42 -2.47
N CYS A 114 4.46 2.97 -3.46
CA CYS A 114 3.14 3.57 -3.28
C CYS A 114 2.09 2.56 -2.79
N VAL A 115 2.04 1.36 -3.40
CA VAL A 115 1.11 0.29 -3.02
C VAL A 115 1.42 -0.22 -1.60
N TRP A 116 2.71 -0.39 -1.28
CA TRP A 116 3.15 -0.76 0.07
C TRP A 116 2.76 0.30 1.10
N ALA A 117 3.01 1.58 0.82
CA ALA A 117 2.63 2.70 1.69
C ALA A 117 1.10 2.74 1.88
N ALA A 118 0.33 2.61 0.81
CA ALA A 118 -1.13 2.53 0.87
C ALA A 118 -1.57 1.39 1.79
N GLY A 119 -1.12 0.15 1.57
CA GLY A 119 -1.49 -1.00 2.40
C GLY A 119 -1.09 -0.86 3.87
N ARG A 120 0.12 -0.36 4.15
CA ARG A 120 0.63 -0.17 5.52
C ARG A 120 -0.12 0.91 6.28
N LEU A 121 -0.47 2.01 5.61
CA LEU A 121 -1.11 3.16 6.24
C LEU A 121 -2.64 3.02 6.31
N THR A 122 -3.27 2.31 5.38
CA THR A 122 -4.72 2.02 5.45
C THR A 122 -5.05 0.84 6.35
N ARG A 123 -4.19 -0.19 6.37
CA ARG A 123 -4.41 -1.45 7.12
C ARG A 123 -5.78 -2.06 6.82
N PRO A 124 -6.05 -2.47 5.57
CA PRO A 124 -7.40 -2.85 5.13
C PRO A 124 -8.02 -3.95 6.00
N ALA A 125 -7.21 -4.93 6.44
CA ALA A 125 -7.65 -6.03 7.31
C ALA A 125 -8.09 -5.59 8.72
N ALA A 126 -7.57 -4.46 9.22
CA ALA A 126 -8.01 -3.89 10.50
C ALA A 126 -9.21 -2.94 10.33
N THR A 127 -9.42 -2.40 9.12
CA THR A 127 -10.49 -1.44 8.84
C THR A 127 -11.77 -2.08 8.32
N LEU A 128 -11.67 -3.22 7.63
CA LEU A 128 -12.79 -3.90 6.97
C LEU A 128 -13.13 -5.18 7.73
N ARG A 129 -14.43 -5.41 7.96
CA ARG A 129 -14.91 -6.62 8.65
C ARG A 129 -14.89 -7.88 7.79
N SER A 130 -14.95 -7.74 6.47
CA SER A 130 -15.03 -8.87 5.54
C SER A 130 -13.72 -9.11 4.79
N ALA A 131 -13.27 -10.36 4.72
CA ALA A 131 -12.14 -10.76 3.90
C ALA A 131 -12.37 -10.49 2.41
N THR A 132 -13.60 -10.65 1.92
CA THR A 132 -13.94 -10.34 0.52
C THR A 132 -13.80 -8.85 0.24
N ALA A 133 -14.18 -7.98 1.18
CA ALA A 133 -14.01 -6.53 1.05
C ALA A 133 -12.52 -6.15 1.00
N VAL A 134 -11.69 -6.80 1.82
CA VAL A 134 -10.22 -6.62 1.79
C VAL A 134 -9.65 -7.02 0.42
N GLN A 135 -10.06 -8.18 -0.11
CA GLN A 135 -9.64 -8.65 -1.43
C GLN A 135 -10.11 -7.71 -2.54
N THR A 136 -11.36 -7.24 -2.50
CA THR A 136 -11.89 -6.26 -3.47
C THR A 136 -11.11 -4.95 -3.40
N TRP A 137 -10.78 -4.47 -2.20
CA TRP A 137 -9.96 -3.27 -2.04
C TRP A 137 -8.56 -3.43 -2.65
N TRP A 138 -7.90 -4.58 -2.41
CA TRP A 138 -6.61 -4.87 -3.04
C TRP A 138 -6.70 -5.02 -4.56
N ALA A 139 -7.77 -5.62 -5.08
CA ALA A 139 -8.02 -5.71 -6.52
C ALA A 139 -8.20 -4.31 -7.15
N LEU A 140 -8.98 -3.43 -6.50
CA LEU A 140 -9.14 -2.04 -6.93
C LEU A 140 -7.83 -1.27 -6.90
N LEU A 141 -7.06 -1.41 -5.82
CA LEU A 141 -5.75 -0.76 -5.66
C LEU A 141 -4.77 -1.25 -6.73
N GLY A 142 -4.65 -2.56 -6.92
CA GLY A 142 -3.79 -3.17 -7.95
C GLY A 142 -4.18 -2.76 -9.36
N GLY A 143 -5.48 -2.79 -9.68
CA GLY A 143 -5.99 -2.29 -10.96
C GLY A 143 -5.67 -0.81 -11.18
N SER A 144 -5.89 0.04 -10.17
CA SER A 144 -5.57 1.47 -10.25
C SER A 144 -4.06 1.73 -10.41
N ALA A 145 -3.21 0.91 -9.78
CA ALA A 145 -1.76 0.99 -9.89
C ALA A 145 -1.30 0.66 -11.32
N VAL A 146 -1.81 -0.43 -11.91
CA VAL A 146 -1.49 -0.83 -13.29
C VAL A 146 -1.95 0.21 -14.29
N VAL A 147 -3.18 0.72 -14.16
CA VAL A 147 -3.70 1.76 -15.06
C VAL A 147 -2.91 3.07 -14.91
N SER A 148 -2.55 3.47 -13.69
CA SER A 148 -1.73 4.67 -13.45
C SER A 148 -0.32 4.53 -13.99
N LEU A 149 0.28 3.35 -13.88
CA LEU A 149 1.58 3.03 -14.44
C LEU A 149 1.55 3.11 -15.97
N ALA A 150 0.55 2.49 -16.61
CA ALA A 150 0.35 2.57 -18.06
C ALA A 150 0.12 4.03 -18.53
N ALA A 151 -0.67 4.80 -17.79
CA ALA A 151 -0.91 6.22 -18.08
C ALA A 151 0.36 7.08 -17.90
N THR A 152 1.24 6.70 -16.98
CA THR A 152 2.54 7.35 -16.73
C THR A 152 3.51 7.09 -17.88
N VAL A 153 3.65 5.82 -18.31
CA VAL A 153 4.45 5.45 -19.50
C VAL A 153 3.90 6.13 -20.75
N SER A 154 2.58 6.13 -20.92
CA SER A 154 1.90 6.81 -22.02
C SER A 154 2.21 8.32 -22.01
N LEU A 155 2.15 9.00 -20.86
CA LEU A 155 2.49 10.42 -20.77
C LEU A 155 3.96 10.69 -21.08
N ALA A 156 4.87 9.88 -20.52
CA ALA A 156 6.31 10.02 -20.75
C ALA A 156 6.68 9.88 -22.23
N SER A 157 5.90 9.09 -22.99
CA SER A 157 6.10 8.91 -24.44
C SER A 157 5.48 10.02 -25.31
N PHE A 158 4.65 10.91 -24.76
CA PHE A 158 4.06 12.02 -25.50
C PHE A 158 5.02 13.22 -25.50
N ALA A 159 5.53 13.62 -26.66
CA ALA A 159 6.31 14.84 -26.79
C ALA A 159 5.44 16.12 -26.91
N GLY A 160 4.42 16.29 -26.05
CA GLY A 160 3.73 17.58 -25.87
C GLY A 160 2.33 17.75 -26.49
N VAL A 161 1.66 16.70 -26.96
CA VAL A 161 0.26 16.81 -27.46
C VAL A 161 -0.70 16.02 -26.57
N ALA A 162 -0.95 16.54 -25.36
CA ALA A 162 -2.02 16.05 -24.50
C ALA A 162 -3.32 16.81 -24.81
N GLY A 163 -4.32 16.11 -25.34
CA GLY A 163 -5.64 16.69 -25.57
C GLY A 163 -6.47 16.77 -24.27
N PRO A 164 -7.52 17.59 -24.22
CA PRO A 164 -8.38 17.74 -23.04
C PRO A 164 -9.02 16.42 -22.58
N GLY A 165 -9.26 15.49 -23.51
CA GLY A 165 -9.78 14.15 -23.18
C GLY A 165 -8.84 13.31 -22.31
N ASP A 166 -7.52 13.49 -22.40
CA ASP A 166 -6.55 12.77 -21.57
C ASP A 166 -6.64 13.20 -20.10
N VAL A 167 -6.88 14.49 -19.85
CA VAL A 167 -7.08 15.01 -18.49
C VAL A 167 -8.34 14.42 -17.86
N VAL A 168 -9.45 14.37 -18.60
CA VAL A 168 -10.71 13.77 -18.11
C VAL A 168 -10.53 12.28 -17.80
N ALA A 169 -9.86 11.54 -18.68
CA ALA A 169 -9.56 10.13 -18.43
C ALA A 169 -8.72 9.93 -17.16
N ARG A 170 -7.69 10.75 -16.95
CA ARG A 170 -6.87 10.73 -15.73
C ARG A 170 -7.68 11.05 -14.48
N CYS A 171 -8.55 12.06 -14.53
CA CYS A 171 -9.45 12.37 -13.43
C CYS A 171 -10.35 11.16 -13.08
N ALA A 172 -10.85 10.44 -14.08
CA ALA A 172 -11.67 9.24 -13.87
C ALA A 172 -10.87 8.09 -13.25
N VAL A 173 -9.64 7.84 -13.71
CA VAL A 173 -8.72 6.84 -13.14
C VAL A 173 -8.42 7.10 -11.66
N ILE A 174 -8.54 8.35 -11.21
CA ILE A 174 -8.29 8.74 -9.83
C ILE A 174 -9.58 8.71 -9.00
N ALA A 175 -10.63 9.34 -9.50
CA ALA A 175 -11.89 9.48 -8.77
C ALA A 175 -12.64 8.14 -8.65
N VAL A 176 -12.71 7.33 -9.71
CA VAL A 176 -13.53 6.11 -9.73
C VAL A 176 -13.03 5.08 -8.72
N PRO A 177 -11.73 4.70 -8.68
CA PRO A 177 -11.23 3.76 -7.67
C PRO A 177 -11.40 4.29 -6.24
N ALA A 178 -11.24 5.60 -6.02
CA ALA A 178 -11.42 6.22 -4.70
C ALA A 178 -12.88 6.13 -4.22
N VAL A 179 -13.85 6.40 -5.09
CA VAL A 179 -15.27 6.25 -4.79
C VAL A 179 -15.62 4.78 -4.54
N LEU A 180 -15.16 3.86 -5.39
CA LEU A 180 -15.40 2.43 -5.24
C LEU A 180 -14.78 1.88 -3.95
N ALA A 181 -13.56 2.30 -3.60
CA ALA A 181 -12.92 1.94 -2.34
C ALA A 181 -13.71 2.45 -1.12
N GLY A 182 -14.26 3.67 -1.20
CA GLY A 182 -15.18 4.20 -0.21
C GLY A 182 -16.47 3.37 -0.11
N PHE A 183 -17.01 2.90 -1.23
CA PHE A 183 -18.21 2.06 -1.26
C PHE A 183 -17.98 0.67 -0.67
N VAL A 184 -16.80 0.08 -0.88
CA VAL A 184 -16.40 -1.21 -0.26
C VAL A 184 -16.49 -1.13 1.27
N ALA A 185 -16.14 0.00 1.88
CA ALA A 185 -16.23 0.24 3.33
C ALA A 185 -17.58 0.83 3.79
N ARG A 186 -18.65 0.76 2.98
CA ARG A 186 -19.96 1.38 3.33
C ARG A 186 -20.56 0.89 4.64
N HIS A 187 -20.21 -0.32 5.08
CA HIS A 187 -20.70 -0.92 6.32
C HIS A 187 -19.77 -0.74 7.52
N ASP A 188 -18.53 -0.28 7.31
CA ASP A 188 -17.47 -0.18 8.31
C ASP A 188 -17.31 1.25 8.88
N GLY A 189 -18.15 2.19 8.44
CA GLY A 189 -18.25 3.55 8.99
C GLY A 189 -17.45 4.61 8.22
N ARG A 190 -17.71 5.88 8.52
CA ARG A 190 -17.15 7.04 7.78
C ARG A 190 -15.62 7.08 7.76
N ALA A 191 -14.98 6.74 8.88
CA ALA A 191 -13.52 6.76 8.98
C ALA A 191 -12.87 5.71 8.07
N ALA A 192 -13.41 4.49 8.03
CA ALA A 192 -12.93 3.43 7.14
C ALA A 192 -13.09 3.83 5.67
N ARG A 193 -14.26 4.37 5.29
CA ARG A 193 -14.52 4.86 3.93
C ARG A 193 -13.51 5.91 3.46
N VAL A 194 -13.32 6.96 4.27
CA VAL A 194 -12.36 8.04 3.95
C VAL A 194 -10.94 7.49 3.88
N ARG A 195 -10.56 6.61 4.81
CA ARG A 195 -9.22 6.01 4.86
C ARG A 195 -8.92 5.15 3.64
N LEU A 196 -9.85 4.31 3.20
CA LEU A 196 -9.66 3.48 1.99
C LEU A 196 -9.64 4.32 0.71
N ALA A 197 -10.50 5.35 0.62
CA ALA A 197 -10.47 6.28 -0.51
C ALA A 197 -9.13 7.03 -0.59
N LEU A 198 -8.64 7.59 0.52
CA LEU A 198 -7.30 8.20 0.60
C LEU A 198 -6.19 7.19 0.28
N GLY A 199 -6.38 5.93 0.67
CA GLY A 199 -5.50 4.82 0.33
C GLY A 199 -5.26 4.64 -1.17
N THR A 200 -6.32 4.73 -1.97
CA THR A 200 -6.16 4.69 -3.44
C THR A 200 -5.43 5.94 -3.96
N GLY A 201 -5.67 7.10 -3.35
CA GLY A 201 -4.98 8.36 -3.65
C GLY A 201 -3.47 8.33 -3.39
N LEU A 202 -3.02 7.56 -2.39
CA LEU A 202 -1.59 7.35 -2.10
C LEU A 202 -0.84 6.63 -3.25
N VAL A 203 -1.57 5.99 -4.16
CA VAL A 203 -1.01 5.37 -5.36
C VAL A 203 -1.18 6.26 -6.57
N THR A 204 -2.41 6.71 -6.82
CA THR A 204 -2.73 7.37 -8.09
C THR A 204 -2.18 8.80 -8.17
N VAL A 205 -2.14 9.56 -7.06
CA VAL A 205 -1.65 10.95 -7.07
C VAL A 205 -0.13 11.01 -7.26
N PRO A 206 0.71 10.26 -6.50
CA PRO A 206 2.16 10.27 -6.73
C PRO A 206 2.55 9.76 -8.12
N LEU A 207 1.89 8.72 -8.64
CA LEU A 207 2.15 8.24 -10.00
C LEU A 207 1.72 9.24 -11.07
N CYS A 208 0.61 9.96 -10.86
CA CYS A 208 0.21 11.05 -11.75
C CYS A 208 1.28 12.15 -11.78
N GLY A 209 1.75 12.59 -10.61
CA GLY A 209 2.82 13.59 -10.50
C GLY A 209 4.13 13.12 -11.10
N LEU A 210 4.46 11.83 -10.95
CA LEU A 210 5.61 11.22 -11.59
C LEU A 210 5.51 11.26 -13.12
N GLY A 211 4.33 10.95 -13.68
CA GLY A 211 4.08 11.08 -15.11
C GLY A 211 4.34 12.51 -15.60
N TRP A 212 3.72 13.51 -14.97
CA TRP A 212 3.94 14.91 -15.35
C TRP A 212 5.40 15.34 -15.21
N ALA A 213 6.11 14.84 -14.20
CA ALA A 213 7.53 15.09 -14.04
C ALA A 213 8.36 14.51 -15.20
N LEU A 214 8.09 13.27 -15.62
CA LEU A 214 8.74 12.64 -16.77
C LEU A 214 8.42 13.34 -18.10
N LEU A 215 7.19 13.85 -18.27
CA LEU A 215 6.85 14.69 -19.42
C LEU A 215 7.66 16.00 -19.40
N SER A 216 7.81 16.61 -18.20
CA SER A 216 8.54 17.87 -18.02
C SER A 216 10.05 17.73 -18.15
N SER A 217 10.62 16.53 -18.03
CA SER A 217 12.06 16.30 -18.20
C SER A 217 12.49 16.21 -19.67
N SER A 218 11.53 16.17 -20.61
CA SER A 218 11.85 16.24 -22.03
C SER A 218 12.56 17.55 -22.39
N ALA A 219 13.59 17.49 -23.23
CA ALA A 219 14.42 18.64 -23.62
C ALA A 219 13.65 19.81 -24.25
N ARG A 220 12.39 19.60 -24.64
CA ARG A 220 11.50 20.61 -25.24
C ARG A 220 10.61 21.33 -24.22
N SER A 221 10.57 20.87 -22.98
CA SER A 221 9.67 21.41 -21.97
C SER A 221 10.32 22.56 -21.19
N THR A 222 9.60 23.66 -21.03
CA THR A 222 9.96 24.77 -20.13
C THR A 222 9.34 24.64 -18.74
N ALA A 223 8.57 23.56 -18.49
CA ALA A 223 7.79 23.40 -17.28
C ALA A 223 8.67 23.18 -16.03
N GLY A 224 8.48 24.03 -15.03
CA GLY A 224 9.11 23.92 -13.73
C GLY A 224 8.46 22.86 -12.84
N LEU A 225 9.07 22.61 -11.68
CA LEU A 225 8.49 21.72 -10.66
C LEU A 225 7.13 22.25 -10.18
N ALA A 226 6.99 23.58 -10.09
CA ALA A 226 5.74 24.23 -9.73
C ALA A 226 4.61 23.89 -10.71
N ASP A 227 4.89 23.86 -12.01
CA ASP A 227 3.90 23.50 -13.05
C ASP A 227 3.47 22.04 -12.92
N VAL A 228 4.43 21.14 -12.71
CA VAL A 228 4.16 19.71 -12.46
C VAL A 228 3.26 19.54 -11.24
N LEU A 229 3.56 20.21 -10.13
CA LEU A 229 2.77 20.13 -8.91
C LEU A 229 1.39 20.78 -9.07
N ALA A 230 1.28 21.89 -9.78
CA ALA A 230 0.02 22.56 -10.06
C ALA A 230 -0.90 21.68 -10.91
N VAL A 231 -0.38 21.12 -12.01
CA VAL A 231 -1.13 20.20 -12.88
C VAL A 231 -1.52 18.93 -12.13
N THR A 232 -0.63 18.39 -11.29
CA THR A 232 -0.96 17.24 -10.42
C THR A 232 -2.04 17.60 -9.41
N GLY A 233 -1.99 18.81 -8.84
CA GLY A 233 -3.02 19.32 -7.95
C GLY A 233 -4.41 19.33 -8.61
N ILE A 234 -4.48 19.85 -9.84
CA ILE A 234 -5.74 19.96 -10.59
C ILE A 234 -6.21 18.60 -11.10
N ALA A 235 -5.32 17.83 -11.74
CA ALA A 235 -5.68 16.58 -12.42
C ALA A 235 -5.80 15.37 -11.48
N ALA A 236 -5.24 15.45 -10.27
CA ALA A 236 -5.20 14.32 -9.34
C ALA A 236 -5.70 14.65 -7.94
N ALA A 237 -5.15 15.68 -7.29
CA ALA A 237 -5.51 15.98 -5.90
C ALA A 237 -6.96 16.50 -5.78
N ALA A 238 -7.41 17.37 -6.69
CA ALA A 238 -8.78 17.87 -6.72
C ALA A 238 -9.83 16.78 -6.97
N PRO A 239 -9.73 15.90 -8.00
CA PRO A 239 -10.70 14.82 -8.17
C PRO A 239 -10.67 13.82 -7.02
N LEU A 240 -9.51 13.55 -6.41
CA LEU A 240 -9.43 12.74 -5.20
C LEU A 240 -10.15 13.42 -4.02
N ALA A 241 -9.94 14.72 -3.80
CA ALA A 241 -10.60 15.47 -2.74
C ALA A 241 -12.13 15.46 -2.93
N LEU A 242 -12.62 15.62 -4.16
CA LEU A 242 -14.03 15.49 -4.50
C LEU A 242 -14.56 14.08 -4.24
N ALA A 243 -13.83 13.04 -4.64
CA ALA A 243 -14.21 11.65 -4.38
C ALA A 243 -14.28 11.36 -2.86
N VAL A 244 -13.30 11.81 -2.09
CA VAL A 244 -13.27 11.68 -0.63
C VAL A 244 -14.41 12.46 0.01
N ALA A 245 -14.68 13.68 -0.45
CA ALA A 245 -15.81 14.49 0.02
C ALA A 245 -17.14 13.81 -0.25
N PHE A 246 -17.33 13.26 -1.46
CA PHE A 246 -18.52 12.49 -1.84
C PHE A 246 -18.71 11.27 -0.93
N VAL A 247 -17.66 10.46 -0.76
CA VAL A 247 -17.66 9.29 0.13
C VAL A 247 -17.92 9.67 1.60
N ALA A 248 -17.41 10.82 2.04
CA ALA A 248 -17.61 11.33 3.40
C ALA A 248 -19.01 11.92 3.62
N ALA A 249 -19.62 12.48 2.56
CA ALA A 249 -20.92 13.11 2.56
C ALA A 249 -22.07 12.11 2.46
N ASP A 250 -21.80 10.88 2.04
CA ASP A 250 -22.75 9.77 2.03
C ASP A 250 -23.16 9.39 3.47
N ARG A 251 -24.05 10.21 4.05
CA ARG A 251 -24.60 10.10 5.41
C ARG A 251 -25.94 9.36 5.42
N ARG A 252 -26.33 8.71 4.32
CA ARG A 252 -27.68 8.17 4.13
C ARG A 252 -27.66 6.66 4.29
N HIS A 253 -28.66 5.98 4.84
CA HIS A 253 -29.99 6.34 5.31
C HIS A 253 -30.37 5.17 6.23
N ARG A 254 -30.05 5.23 7.53
CA ARG A 254 -30.51 4.25 8.52
C ARG A 254 -31.37 4.96 9.55
N SER A 255 -32.54 5.35 9.07
CA SER A 255 -33.66 5.81 9.89
C SER A 255 -34.92 5.53 9.09
N ARG A 256 -35.29 4.25 9.04
CA ARG A 256 -36.64 3.72 8.83
C ARG A 256 -36.59 2.21 9.00
#